data_AF-A0A9D5HNM1-F1
#
_entry.id   AF-A0A9D5HNM1-F1
#
_cell.length_a   1.000
_cell.length_b   1.000
_cell.length_c   1.000
_cell.angle_alpha   90.00
_cell.angle_beta   90.00
_cell.angle_gamma   90.00
#
_symmetry.space_group_name_H-M   'P 1'
#
loop_
_entity.id
_entity.type
_entity.pdbx_description
1 polymer ?
#
loop_
_entity_poly.entity_id
_entity_poly.type
_entity_poly.pdbx_seq_one_letter_code
_entity_poly.pdbx_strand_id
1 'polypeptide(L)'
;MATKIYIVYYSMYGHVEKLAEEIKKGASSVEGVDAKLWQVPEILSEDILGKMSAPPKSDLAGKPAGIFYSTGSQGGGQETTALTAITQLVHHGMLFVPIGYTFGAGMFEMEKVKGGSPYGAGTFAGDGSRCPTELELEQAFHQGKYFASIAKKLKGSA
;
A
#
# COMPACT_ATOMS: atom_id res chain seq x y z
N MET A 1 19.00 -2.79 -18.92
CA MET A 1 18.83 -2.95 -17.45
C MET A 1 17.66 -3.90 -17.21
N ALA A 2 17.66 -4.65 -16.12
CA ALA A 2 16.60 -5.62 -15.85
C ALA A 2 15.33 -4.98 -15.27
N THR A 3 14.17 -5.33 -15.83
CA THR A 3 12.83 -4.94 -15.39
C THR A 3 12.43 -5.78 -14.16
N LYS A 4 12.11 -5.13 -13.04
CA LYS A 4 11.76 -5.84 -11.79
C LYS A 4 10.25 -5.97 -11.64
N ILE A 5 9.78 -7.15 -11.28
CA ILE A 5 8.36 -7.45 -11.05
C ILE A 5 8.17 -8.00 -9.63
N TYR A 6 7.14 -7.56 -8.92
CA TYR A 6 6.78 -8.07 -7.59
C TYR A 6 5.35 -8.63 -7.61
N ILE A 7 5.21 -9.86 -7.13
CA ILE A 7 3.94 -10.59 -7.08
C ILE A 7 3.52 -10.66 -5.62
N VAL A 8 2.50 -9.87 -5.28
CA VAL A 8 2.00 -9.72 -3.90
C VAL A 8 0.82 -10.66 -3.68
N TYR A 9 0.86 -11.48 -2.64
CA TYR A 9 -0.17 -12.50 -2.41
C TYR A 9 -0.42 -12.79 -0.93
N TYR A 10 -1.60 -13.31 -0.60
CA TYR A 10 -1.93 -13.93 0.70
C TYR A 10 -2.16 -15.43 0.50
N SER A 11 -1.72 -16.27 1.44
CA SER A 11 -1.90 -17.72 1.35
C SER A 11 -1.85 -18.35 2.75
N MET A 12 -2.98 -18.87 3.22
CA MET A 12 -3.06 -19.60 4.51
C MET A 12 -2.62 -21.07 4.38
N TYR A 13 -2.92 -21.71 3.24
CA TYR A 13 -2.68 -23.15 3.00
C TYR A 13 -1.64 -23.43 1.89
N GLY A 14 -0.77 -22.47 1.56
CA GLY A 14 0.26 -22.63 0.51
C GLY A 14 -0.26 -22.71 -0.95
N HIS A 15 -1.56 -22.80 -1.21
CA HIS A 15 -2.10 -22.91 -2.57
C HIS A 15 -1.86 -21.66 -3.43
N VAL A 16 -2.09 -20.47 -2.86
CA VAL A 16 -1.88 -19.19 -3.58
C VAL A 16 -0.40 -18.86 -3.69
N GLU A 17 0.41 -19.30 -2.73
CA GLU A 17 1.88 -19.25 -2.81
C GLU A 17 2.40 -20.05 -4.01
N LYS A 18 1.97 -21.31 -4.20
CA LYS A 18 2.33 -22.13 -5.37
C LYS A 18 1.95 -21.46 -6.69
N LEU A 19 0.77 -20.82 -6.76
CA LEU A 19 0.38 -20.04 -7.95
C LEU A 19 1.26 -18.81 -8.14
N ALA A 20 1.60 -18.09 -7.07
CA ALA A 20 2.51 -16.95 -7.13
C ALA A 20 3.91 -17.38 -7.60
N GLU A 21 4.42 -18.53 -7.14
CA GLU A 21 5.68 -19.11 -7.61
C GLU A 21 5.67 -19.42 -9.11
N GLU A 22 4.60 -20.00 -9.66
CA GLU A 22 4.47 -20.22 -11.11
C GLU A 22 4.38 -18.92 -11.90
N ILE A 23 3.64 -17.92 -11.40
CA ILE A 23 3.58 -16.58 -12.01
C ILE A 23 4.98 -15.93 -11.99
N LYS A 24 5.76 -16.11 -10.91
CA LYS A 24 7.15 -15.65 -10.83
C LYS A 24 8.03 -16.36 -11.86
N LYS A 25 7.91 -17.68 -12.02
CA LYS A 25 8.68 -18.45 -13.02
C LYS A 25 8.40 -17.93 -14.44
N GLY A 26 7.13 -17.75 -14.79
CA GLY A 26 6.72 -17.20 -16.09
C GLY A 26 7.15 -15.74 -16.32
N ALA A 27 7.15 -14.92 -15.27
CA ALA A 27 7.69 -13.55 -15.35
C ALA A 27 9.22 -13.56 -15.54
N SER A 28 9.94 -14.40 -14.78
CA SER A 28 11.41 -14.52 -14.86
C SER A 28 11.95 -15.21 -16.11
N SER A 29 11.11 -15.88 -16.93
CA SER A 29 11.55 -16.44 -18.21
C SER A 29 11.69 -15.41 -19.33
N VAL A 30 11.24 -14.17 -19.13
CA VAL A 30 11.43 -13.07 -20.09
C VAL A 30 12.82 -12.48 -19.90
N GLU A 31 13.59 -12.36 -21.00
CA GLU A 31 14.97 -11.86 -20.92
C GLU A 31 15.01 -10.46 -20.29
N GLY A 32 15.88 -10.31 -19.29
CA GLY A 32 15.99 -9.06 -18.53
C GLY A 32 14.85 -8.83 -17.53
N VAL A 33 14.08 -9.84 -17.11
CA VAL A 33 13.09 -9.69 -16.03
C VAL A 33 13.53 -10.35 -14.72
N ASP A 34 13.49 -9.59 -13.62
CA ASP A 34 13.82 -10.00 -12.24
C ASP A 34 12.53 -10.01 -11.40
N ALA A 35 11.84 -11.16 -11.33
CA ALA A 35 10.56 -11.32 -10.66
C ALA A 35 10.69 -11.87 -9.23
N LYS A 36 9.91 -11.32 -8.28
CA LYS A 36 10.00 -11.58 -6.83
C LYS A 36 8.63 -11.77 -6.20
N LEU A 37 8.56 -12.59 -5.15
CA LEU A 37 7.34 -12.77 -4.35
C LEU A 37 7.35 -11.85 -3.14
N TRP A 38 6.16 -11.44 -2.69
CA TRP A 38 5.96 -10.76 -1.42
C TRP A 38 4.65 -11.21 -0.77
N GLN A 39 4.73 -11.68 0.48
CA GLN A 39 3.60 -12.34 1.14
C GLN A 39 2.94 -11.44 2.18
N VAL A 40 1.61 -11.51 2.18
CA VAL A 40 0.72 -11.04 3.23
C VAL A 40 0.84 -11.95 4.46
N PRO A 41 1.30 -11.44 5.62
CA PRO A 41 1.28 -12.17 6.88
C PRO A 41 -0.11 -12.67 7.28
N GLU A 42 -0.10 -13.41 8.38
CA GLU A 42 -1.27 -14.06 8.94
C GLU A 42 -1.80 -13.33 10.19
N ILE A 43 -3.11 -13.36 10.42
CA ILE A 43 -3.77 -12.75 11.60
C ILE A 43 -4.18 -13.78 12.67
N LEU A 44 -4.22 -15.07 12.32
CA LEU A 44 -4.47 -16.16 13.27
C LEU A 44 -3.24 -16.44 14.16
N SER A 45 -3.49 -16.97 15.36
CA SER A 45 -2.42 -17.38 16.30
C SER A 45 -1.77 -18.69 15.88
N GLU A 46 -0.53 -18.92 16.31
CA GLU A 46 0.23 -20.14 16.00
C GLU A 46 -0.50 -21.42 16.45
N ASP A 47 -1.23 -21.40 17.57
CA ASP A 47 -2.08 -22.50 18.02
C ASP A 47 -3.21 -22.84 17.03
N ILE A 48 -3.80 -21.84 16.39
CA ILE A 48 -4.87 -22.03 15.39
C ILE A 48 -4.25 -22.52 14.08
N LEU A 49 -3.12 -21.92 13.66
CA LEU A 49 -2.39 -22.33 12.46
C LEU A 49 -1.86 -23.77 12.57
N GLY A 50 -1.36 -24.18 13.74
CA GLY A 50 -0.95 -25.55 14.02
C GLY A 50 -2.11 -26.53 13.92
N LYS A 51 -3.29 -26.20 14.48
CA LYS A 51 -4.53 -26.98 14.30
C LYS A 51 -4.98 -27.07 12.84
N MET A 52 -4.65 -26.07 12.03
CA MET A 52 -4.94 -26.01 10.59
C MET A 52 -3.81 -26.56 9.71
N SER A 53 -2.70 -27.02 10.32
CA SER A 53 -1.48 -27.50 9.63
C SER A 53 -0.86 -26.49 8.65
N ALA A 54 -0.90 -25.20 9.00
CA ALA A 54 -0.33 -24.10 8.21
C ALA A 54 1.16 -23.81 8.59
N PRO A 55 1.99 -23.34 7.64
CA PRO A 55 3.41 -23.07 7.86
C PRO A 55 3.72 -21.71 8.57
N PRO A 56 4.98 -21.47 9.02
CA PRO A 56 5.37 -20.26 9.74
C PRO A 56 5.35 -18.94 8.92
N LYS A 57 5.28 -17.81 9.63
CA LYS A 57 4.80 -16.50 9.15
C LYS A 57 5.91 -15.45 8.90
N SER A 58 5.64 -14.43 8.07
CA SER A 58 6.41 -13.18 7.97
C SER A 58 5.93 -12.08 8.94
N ASP A 59 6.85 -11.31 9.51
CA ASP A 59 6.54 -10.29 10.53
C ASP A 59 6.24 -8.90 9.92
N LEU A 60 4.95 -8.58 9.67
CA LEU A 60 4.49 -7.19 9.47
C LEU A 60 3.37 -6.75 10.43
N ALA A 61 2.93 -7.62 11.34
CA ALA A 61 1.85 -7.29 12.27
C ALA A 61 2.23 -6.10 13.17
N GLY A 62 1.28 -5.18 13.41
CA GLY A 62 1.50 -3.97 14.19
C GLY A 62 2.36 -2.89 13.50
N LYS A 63 2.93 -3.15 12.31
CA LYS A 63 3.76 -2.16 11.60
C LYS A 63 2.87 -1.13 10.90
N PRO A 64 3.18 0.18 10.99
CA PRO A 64 2.37 1.21 10.36
C PRO A 64 2.52 1.22 8.83
N ALA A 65 1.43 1.50 8.13
CA ALA A 65 1.40 1.64 6.67
C ALA A 65 0.56 2.86 6.26
N GLY A 66 1.04 3.62 5.28
CA GLY A 66 0.33 4.73 4.64
C GLY A 66 0.15 4.45 3.15
N ILE A 67 -0.86 5.06 2.54
CA ILE A 67 -1.21 4.88 1.13
C ILE A 67 -1.18 6.23 0.41
N PHE A 68 -0.70 6.24 -0.83
CA PHE A 68 -0.74 7.37 -1.77
C PHE A 68 -0.93 6.82 -3.19
N TYR A 69 -1.46 7.63 -4.12
CA TYR A 69 -1.92 7.11 -5.41
C TYR A 69 -1.99 8.19 -6.51
N SER A 70 -2.11 7.74 -7.77
CA SER A 70 -2.32 8.59 -8.93
C SER A 70 -3.47 8.02 -9.76
N THR A 71 -4.27 8.90 -10.37
CA THR A 71 -5.44 8.51 -11.19
C THR A 71 -5.54 9.35 -12.46
N GLY A 72 -6.24 8.84 -13.47
CA GLY A 72 -6.47 9.58 -14.72
C GLY A 72 -7.55 10.68 -14.63
N SER A 73 -8.49 10.59 -13.69
CA SER A 73 -9.65 11.51 -13.64
C SER A 73 -10.19 11.73 -12.21
N GLN A 74 -10.95 12.81 -12.02
CA GLN A 74 -11.43 13.28 -10.71
C GLN A 74 -12.29 12.23 -9.97
N GLY A 75 -13.25 11.59 -10.65
CA GLY A 75 -14.02 10.47 -10.08
C GLY A 75 -13.34 9.10 -10.19
N GLY A 76 -12.18 9.02 -10.85
CA GLY A 76 -11.50 7.78 -11.25
C GLY A 76 -10.70 7.12 -10.14
N GLY A 77 -11.30 6.88 -8.97
CA GLY A 77 -10.69 6.09 -7.90
C GLY A 77 -9.76 6.83 -6.95
N GLN A 78 -9.90 8.16 -6.82
CA GLN A 78 -9.20 8.99 -5.81
C GLN A 78 -9.53 8.61 -4.35
N GLU A 79 -10.50 7.72 -4.12
CA GLU A 79 -10.83 7.18 -2.81
C GLU A 79 -10.83 5.65 -2.82
N THR A 80 -11.52 5.03 -3.79
CA THR A 80 -11.68 3.57 -3.86
C THR A 80 -10.37 2.82 -3.97
N THR A 81 -9.35 3.37 -4.64
CA THR A 81 -8.00 2.77 -4.70
C THR A 81 -7.40 2.60 -3.30
N ALA A 82 -7.57 3.60 -2.42
CA ALA A 82 -7.11 3.50 -1.04
C ALA A 82 -7.99 2.54 -0.24
N LEU A 83 -9.32 2.62 -0.38
CA LEU A 83 -10.25 1.72 0.30
C LEU A 83 -9.97 0.22 0.01
N THR A 84 -9.67 -0.13 -1.24
CA THR A 84 -9.31 -1.52 -1.62
C THR A 84 -7.87 -1.89 -1.28
N ALA A 85 -6.95 -0.94 -1.13
CA ALA A 85 -5.60 -1.22 -0.65
C ALA A 85 -5.56 -1.44 0.88
N ILE A 86 -6.43 -0.76 1.65
CA ILE A 86 -6.53 -0.93 3.11
C ILE A 86 -6.89 -2.38 3.49
N THR A 87 -7.75 -3.07 2.72
CA THR A 87 -8.11 -4.46 3.05
C THR A 87 -6.89 -5.38 3.07
N GLN A 88 -5.93 -5.15 2.18
CA GLN A 88 -4.69 -5.93 2.17
C GLN A 88 -3.85 -5.66 3.42
N LEU A 89 -3.73 -4.39 3.85
CA LEU A 89 -3.06 -4.02 5.10
C LEU A 89 -3.69 -4.71 6.33
N VAL A 90 -5.02 -4.85 6.34
CA VAL A 90 -5.75 -5.57 7.39
C VAL A 90 -5.39 -7.05 7.41
N HIS A 91 -5.35 -7.73 6.24
CA HIS A 91 -4.85 -9.11 6.17
C HIS A 91 -3.37 -9.20 6.62
N HIS A 92 -2.52 -8.21 6.28
CA HIS A 92 -1.13 -8.16 6.75
C HIS A 92 -1.00 -7.93 8.28
N GLY A 93 -2.09 -7.63 9.00
CA GLY A 93 -2.08 -7.21 10.41
C GLY A 93 -1.44 -5.84 10.64
N MET A 94 -1.33 -5.00 9.60
CA MET A 94 -0.66 -3.69 9.64
C MET A 94 -1.60 -2.59 10.14
N LEU A 95 -1.02 -1.55 10.74
CA LEU A 95 -1.75 -0.38 11.23
C LEU A 95 -1.85 0.68 10.13
N PHE A 96 -3.03 0.86 9.54
CA PHE A 96 -3.24 1.92 8.55
C PHE A 96 -3.20 3.31 9.20
N VAL A 97 -2.37 4.20 8.66
CA VAL A 97 -2.19 5.60 9.11
C VAL A 97 -2.65 6.54 7.98
N PRO A 98 -3.88 7.08 8.04
CA PRO A 98 -4.40 8.04 7.08
C PRO A 98 -3.79 9.45 7.25
N ILE A 99 -3.96 10.34 6.27
CA ILE A 99 -3.74 11.79 6.48
C ILE A 99 -4.84 12.37 7.38
N GLY A 100 -6.07 11.89 7.21
CA GLY A 100 -7.26 12.57 7.72
C GLY A 100 -7.37 13.99 7.15
N TYR A 101 -7.81 14.94 7.96
CA TYR A 101 -7.82 16.37 7.62
C TYR A 101 -6.59 17.13 8.15
N THR A 102 -5.51 16.43 8.52
CA THR A 102 -4.37 17.04 9.23
C THR A 102 -3.54 18.01 8.39
N PHE A 103 -3.69 17.99 7.05
CA PHE A 103 -3.10 18.97 6.12
C PHE A 103 -3.87 20.32 6.12
N GLY A 104 -4.93 20.45 6.92
CA GLY A 104 -5.61 21.73 7.17
C GLY A 104 -6.31 22.28 5.93
N ALA A 105 -6.16 23.58 5.67
CA ALA A 105 -6.84 24.28 4.58
C ALA A 105 -6.61 23.65 3.20
N GLY A 106 -5.43 23.08 2.93
CA GLY A 106 -5.12 22.41 1.67
C GLY A 106 -5.97 21.15 1.39
N MET A 107 -6.66 20.60 2.41
CA MET A 107 -7.67 19.55 2.19
C MET A 107 -8.96 20.09 1.57
N PHE A 108 -9.31 21.34 1.89
CA PHE A 108 -10.56 22.03 1.54
C PHE A 108 -10.41 23.04 0.39
N GLU A 109 -9.28 23.04 -0.31
CA GLU A 109 -9.09 23.81 -1.54
C GLU A 109 -10.11 23.36 -2.62
N MET A 110 -10.76 24.33 -3.25
CA MET A 110 -11.87 24.16 -4.19
C MET A 110 -11.67 24.92 -5.51
N GLU A 111 -10.74 25.89 -5.58
CA GLU A 111 -10.45 26.66 -6.80
C GLU A 111 -9.48 25.89 -7.72
N LYS A 112 -8.62 25.05 -7.14
CA LYS A 112 -7.58 24.29 -7.85
C LYS A 112 -7.88 22.80 -7.85
N VAL A 113 -7.90 22.19 -9.03
CA VAL A 113 -8.06 20.73 -9.19
C VAL A 113 -6.85 20.00 -8.59
N LYS A 114 -7.07 19.28 -7.49
CA LYS A 114 -6.08 18.51 -6.73
C LYS A 114 -6.57 17.08 -6.48
N GLY A 115 -5.65 16.11 -6.52
CA GLY A 115 -5.90 14.76 -6.05
C GLY A 115 -5.83 14.65 -4.52
N GLY A 116 -5.91 13.40 -4.05
CA GLY A 116 -5.81 13.03 -2.65
C GLY A 116 -7.12 13.15 -1.87
N SER A 117 -7.17 12.44 -0.75
CA SER A 117 -8.33 12.33 0.12
C SER A 117 -7.88 12.20 1.58
N PRO A 118 -8.79 12.12 2.57
CA PRO A 118 -8.43 11.77 3.93
C PRO A 118 -7.68 10.43 4.06
N TYR A 119 -7.84 9.51 3.10
CA TYR A 119 -7.16 8.20 3.10
C TYR A 119 -5.67 8.29 2.69
N GLY A 120 -5.25 9.34 1.98
CA GLY A 120 -3.89 9.45 1.46
C GLY A 120 -3.69 10.60 0.47
N ALA A 121 -2.45 11.01 0.26
CA ALA A 121 -2.12 12.00 -0.75
C ALA A 121 -2.32 11.42 -2.14
N GLY A 122 -2.70 12.25 -3.09
CA GLY A 122 -2.93 11.80 -4.45
C GLY A 122 -2.78 12.89 -5.48
N THR A 123 -2.69 12.47 -6.74
CA THR A 123 -2.50 13.37 -7.88
C THR A 123 -3.33 12.90 -9.08
N PHE A 124 -3.54 13.81 -10.03
CA PHE A 124 -4.11 13.48 -11.33
C PHE A 124 -3.02 13.46 -12.40
N ALA A 125 -2.92 12.35 -13.14
CA ALA A 125 -2.05 12.23 -14.31
C ALA A 125 -2.75 12.67 -15.62
N GLY A 126 -4.08 12.64 -15.68
CA GLY A 126 -4.81 12.87 -16.92
C GLY A 126 -4.54 11.76 -17.93
N ASP A 127 -4.03 12.14 -19.10
CA ASP A 127 -3.47 11.26 -20.14
C ASP A 127 -2.01 10.81 -19.86
N GLY A 128 -1.42 11.26 -18.74
CA GLY A 128 -0.02 11.06 -18.38
C GLY A 128 0.83 12.34 -18.50
N SER A 129 0.32 13.41 -19.11
CA SER A 129 1.05 14.68 -19.28
C SER A 129 1.00 15.62 -18.07
N ARG A 130 0.00 15.47 -17.17
CA ARG A 130 -0.12 16.32 -15.98
C ARG A 130 0.85 15.86 -14.89
N CYS A 131 1.83 16.70 -14.58
CA CYS A 131 2.66 16.55 -13.37
C CYS A 131 1.86 16.88 -12.09
N PRO A 132 2.26 16.34 -10.93
CA PRO A 132 1.70 16.75 -9.64
C PRO A 132 1.84 18.25 -9.41
N THR A 133 0.78 18.89 -8.92
CA THR A 133 0.82 20.32 -8.58
C THR A 133 1.57 20.54 -7.26
N GLU A 134 2.01 21.78 -7.02
CA GLU A 134 2.63 22.19 -5.76
C GLU A 134 1.80 21.77 -4.53
N LEU A 135 0.48 21.98 -4.57
CA LEU A 135 -0.43 21.58 -3.49
C LEU A 135 -0.51 20.06 -3.26
N GLU A 136 -0.43 19.25 -4.32
CA GLU A 136 -0.40 17.78 -4.21
C GLU A 136 0.94 17.31 -3.63
N LEU A 137 2.05 17.99 -3.98
CA LEU A 137 3.38 17.74 -3.43
C LEU A 137 3.47 18.15 -1.95
N GLU A 138 2.87 19.28 -1.57
CA GLU A 138 2.74 19.73 -0.17
C GLU A 138 1.93 18.74 0.66
N GLN A 139 0.80 18.24 0.13
CA GLN A 139 -0.02 17.22 0.79
C GLN A 139 0.78 15.92 1.02
N ALA A 140 1.55 15.47 0.01
CA ALA A 140 2.41 14.29 0.11
C ALA A 140 3.57 14.49 1.11
N PHE A 141 4.19 15.68 1.12
CA PHE A 141 5.23 16.04 2.10
C PHE A 141 4.67 16.03 3.54
N HIS A 142 3.48 16.62 3.73
CA HIS A 142 2.77 16.59 5.01
C HIS A 142 2.43 15.16 5.44
N GLN A 143 1.94 14.31 4.52
CA GLN A 143 1.69 12.89 4.80
C GLN A 143 2.95 12.20 5.31
N GLY A 144 4.09 12.38 4.63
CA GLY A 144 5.37 11.79 5.04
C GLY A 144 5.78 12.21 6.46
N LYS A 145 5.66 13.51 6.77
CA LYS A 145 5.96 14.07 8.09
C LYS A 145 5.00 13.53 9.18
N TYR A 146 3.71 13.45 8.88
CA TYR A 146 2.70 12.92 9.80
C TYR A 146 2.91 11.42 10.06
N PHE A 147 3.04 10.63 8.99
CA PHE A 147 3.31 9.19 9.05
C PHE A 147 4.56 8.87 9.87
N ALA A 148 5.68 9.53 9.58
CA ALA A 148 6.93 9.34 10.32
C ALA A 148 6.78 9.69 11.81
N SER A 149 5.97 10.69 12.14
CA SER A 149 5.69 11.06 13.53
C SER A 149 4.85 10.01 14.27
N ILE A 150 3.89 9.36 13.60
CA ILE A 150 3.13 8.23 14.16
C ILE A 150 4.02 6.99 14.30
N ALA A 151 4.79 6.64 13.27
CA ALA A 151 5.70 5.49 13.31
C ALA A 151 6.76 5.63 14.42
N LYS A 152 7.30 6.84 14.64
CA LYS A 152 8.21 7.13 15.76
C LYS A 152 7.55 6.93 17.13
N LYS A 153 6.28 7.31 17.29
CA LYS A 153 5.52 7.08 18.54
C LYS A 153 5.31 5.59 18.80
N LEU A 154 4.84 4.84 17.79
CA LEU A 154 4.62 3.41 17.89
C LEU A 154 5.91 2.64 18.26
N LYS A 155 7.05 3.02 17.67
CA LYS A 155 8.36 2.43 18.02
C LYS A 155 8.78 2.73 19.47
N GLY A 156 8.33 3.83 20.06
CA GLY A 156 8.61 4.21 21.45
C GLY A 156 7.65 3.60 22.48
N SER A 157 6.72 2.73 22.05
CA SER A 157 5.74 2.04 22.89
C SER A 157 5.83 0.51 22.78
N ALA A 158 6.91 0.01 22.16
CA ALA A 158 7.25 -1.40 21.98
C ALA A 158 8.59 -1.72 22.67
#